data_AF-S4M6C8-F1
#
_entry.id   AF-S4M6C8-F1
#
_cell.length_a   1.000
_cell.length_b   1.000
_cell.length_c   1.000
_cell.angle_alpha   90.00
_cell.angle_beta   90.00
_cell.angle_gamma   90.00
#
_symmetry.space_group_name_H-M   'P 1'
#
loop_
_entity.id
_entity.type
_entity.pdbx_description
1 polymer ?
#
loop_
_entity_poly.entity_id
_entity_poly.type
_entity_poly.pdbx_seq_one_letter_code
_entity_poly.pdbx_strand_id
1 'polypeptide(L)'
;MAAAAGAGTVWGAAGKAVADGWGRPVGNAAVDAEVARLEAGLIELRRDIHRHPELPGEERRTADLVARELRAAGLTVTTGVGGHGVVGVLHGARPGRTVAYRADMDAVPPKDIVGGGEAAAHLCGHDIHTTVALGVAKVLARLRRHLSGTVVFLFQPAEESLSGARALIEAGVLERTRVEEIHALHCGPSPSAGSR
;
A
#
# COMPACT_ATOMS: atom_id res chain seq x y z
N MET A 1 25.24 10.85 20.53
CA MET A 1 24.19 10.17 21.31
C MET A 1 22.89 10.92 21.10
N ALA A 2 21.97 10.35 20.33
CA ALA A 2 20.56 10.77 20.28
C ALA A 2 19.74 9.49 20.09
N ALA A 3 19.32 8.92 21.22
CA ALA A 3 18.39 7.80 21.24
C ALA A 3 17.00 8.34 20.92
N ALA A 4 16.44 7.97 19.77
CA ALA A 4 15.02 8.14 19.51
C ALA A 4 14.27 6.98 20.19
N ALA A 5 13.68 7.27 21.35
CA ALA A 5 12.72 6.39 21.99
C ALA A 5 11.44 6.34 21.13
N GLY A 6 11.33 5.31 20.30
CA GLY A 6 10.09 4.99 19.60
C GLY A 6 9.15 4.24 20.55
N ALA A 7 8.16 4.96 21.08
CA ALA A 7 7.08 4.41 21.89
C ALA A 7 6.49 3.16 21.25
N GLY A 8 6.47 2.06 22.03
CA GLY A 8 5.93 0.78 21.61
C GLY A 8 4.46 0.90 21.20
N THR A 9 4.21 0.84 19.89
CA THR A 9 2.90 0.46 19.37
C THR A 9 3.05 -0.94 18.84
N VAL A 10 2.47 -1.90 19.54
CA VAL A 10 2.41 -3.29 19.10
C VAL A 10 1.46 -3.32 17.90
N TRP A 11 2.01 -3.45 16.68
CA TRP A 11 1.22 -3.80 15.49
C TRP A 11 0.98 -5.31 15.54
N GLY A 12 0.19 -5.75 16.51
CA GLY A 12 0.01 -7.17 16.77
C GLY A 12 -0.94 -7.78 15.74
N ALA A 13 -0.46 -8.76 14.98
CA ALA A 13 -1.34 -9.68 14.29
C ALA A 13 -1.97 -10.66 15.31
N ALA A 14 -3.29 -10.65 15.41
CA ALA A 14 -4.05 -11.76 15.99
C ALA A 14 -4.43 -12.71 14.85
N GLY A 15 -3.62 -13.73 14.61
CA GLY A 15 -3.94 -14.79 13.66
C GLY A 15 -3.08 -16.02 13.90
N LYS A 16 -3.69 -17.09 14.40
CA LYS A 16 -3.21 -18.45 14.14
C LYS A 16 -3.97 -18.96 12.91
N ALA A 17 -3.30 -19.67 12.03
CA ALA A 17 -3.94 -20.35 10.92
C ALA A 17 -5.07 -21.25 11.46
N VAL A 18 -6.30 -20.96 11.06
CA VAL A 18 -7.44 -21.85 11.28
C VAL A 18 -7.82 -22.37 9.90
N ALA A 19 -7.59 -23.67 9.68
CA ALA A 19 -7.86 -24.35 8.42
C ALA A 19 -9.37 -24.61 8.18
N ASP A 20 -10.22 -24.19 9.12
CA ASP A 20 -11.63 -24.55 9.11
C ASP A 20 -12.43 -23.58 8.22
N GLY A 21 -12.59 -23.99 6.97
CA GLY A 21 -13.62 -23.51 6.05
C GLY A 21 -13.36 -22.12 5.48
N TRP A 22 -13.02 -22.07 4.18
CA TRP A 22 -13.20 -20.85 3.41
C TRP A 22 -14.70 -20.48 3.48
N GLY A 23 -15.04 -19.46 4.26
CA GLY A 23 -16.37 -18.86 4.16
C GLY A 23 -16.64 -18.49 2.70
N ARG A 24 -17.91 -18.45 2.29
CA ARG A 24 -18.26 -18.10 0.90
C ARG A 24 -17.48 -16.85 0.47
N PRO A 25 -16.79 -16.89 -0.69
CA PRO A 25 -16.06 -15.74 -1.20
C PRO A 25 -16.98 -14.52 -1.23
N VAL A 26 -16.42 -13.35 -0.97
CA VAL A 26 -17.10 -12.09 -1.28
C VAL A 26 -17.46 -12.15 -2.77
N GLY A 27 -18.74 -12.04 -3.09
CA GLY A 27 -19.17 -12.06 -4.49
C GLY A 27 -18.64 -10.84 -5.23
N ASN A 28 -18.18 -11.03 -6.47
CA ASN A 28 -17.63 -9.94 -7.29
C ASN A 28 -18.56 -8.73 -7.36
N ALA A 29 -19.88 -8.94 -7.46
CA ALA A 29 -20.85 -7.84 -7.47
C ALA A 29 -20.78 -6.91 -6.23
N ALA A 30 -20.45 -7.45 -5.05
CA ALA A 30 -20.27 -6.62 -3.86
C ALA A 30 -18.96 -5.82 -3.91
N VAL A 31 -17.89 -6.41 -4.47
CA VAL A 31 -16.62 -5.71 -4.74
C VAL A 31 -16.85 -4.61 -5.76
N ASP A 32 -17.48 -4.93 -6.90
CA ASP A 32 -17.77 -4.01 -7.99
C ASP A 32 -18.60 -2.81 -7.51
N ALA A 33 -19.58 -3.04 -6.64
CA ALA A 33 -20.39 -1.98 -6.05
C ALA A 33 -19.55 -1.01 -5.19
N GLU A 34 -18.58 -1.51 -4.41
CA GLU A 34 -17.68 -0.62 -3.64
C GLU A 34 -16.65 0.08 -4.54
N VAL A 35 -16.16 -0.59 -5.58
CA VAL A 35 -15.26 0.02 -6.57
C VAL A 35 -15.96 1.18 -7.26
N ALA A 36 -17.17 0.99 -7.78
CA ALA A 36 -17.95 2.02 -8.45
C ALA A 36 -18.19 3.26 -7.56
N ARG A 37 -18.37 3.07 -6.24
CA ARG A 37 -18.51 4.19 -5.29
C ARG A 37 -17.22 4.98 -5.09
N LEU A 38 -16.07 4.35 -5.25
CA LEU A 38 -14.76 4.92 -4.95
C LEU A 38 -14.03 5.44 -6.19
N GLU A 39 -14.38 4.93 -7.36
CA GLU A 39 -13.64 5.11 -8.62
C GLU A 39 -13.33 6.58 -8.92
N ALA A 40 -14.34 7.46 -8.95
CA ALA A 40 -14.12 8.88 -9.24
C ALA A 40 -13.14 9.54 -8.25
N GLY A 41 -13.27 9.23 -6.95
CA GLY A 41 -12.37 9.75 -5.92
C GLY A 41 -10.95 9.19 -6.02
N LEU A 42 -10.80 7.92 -6.41
CA LEU A 42 -9.50 7.29 -6.64
C LEU A 42 -8.81 7.88 -7.87
N ILE A 43 -9.55 8.15 -8.96
CA ILE A 43 -9.01 8.81 -10.14
C ILE A 43 -8.48 10.20 -9.80
N GLU A 44 -9.23 10.99 -9.03
CA GLU A 44 -8.76 12.31 -8.57
C GLU A 44 -7.55 12.20 -7.64
N LEU A 45 -7.52 11.20 -6.76
CA LEU A 45 -6.39 10.94 -5.88
C LEU A 45 -5.12 10.59 -6.68
N ARG A 46 -5.23 9.73 -7.69
CA ARG A 46 -4.11 9.40 -8.58
C ARG A 46 -3.61 10.64 -9.31
N ARG A 47 -4.52 11.46 -9.83
CA ARG A 47 -4.18 12.71 -10.51
C ARG A 47 -3.50 13.70 -9.57
N ASP A 48 -3.88 13.74 -8.31
CA ASP A 48 -3.21 14.55 -7.29
C ASP A 48 -1.78 14.07 -7.04
N ILE A 49 -1.57 12.77 -6.81
CA ILE A 49 -0.23 12.20 -6.62
C ILE A 49 0.62 12.45 -7.87
N HIS A 50 0.07 12.22 -9.06
CA HIS A 50 0.75 12.45 -10.33
C HIS A 50 1.25 13.89 -10.53
N ARG A 51 0.50 14.89 -10.03
CA ARG A 51 0.86 16.31 -10.13
C ARG A 51 1.87 16.77 -9.07
N HIS A 52 2.10 15.96 -8.04
CA HIS A 52 3.02 16.30 -6.93
C HIS A 52 4.02 15.16 -6.71
N PRO A 53 4.84 14.83 -7.73
CA PRO A 53 5.84 13.77 -7.63
C PRO A 53 6.94 14.14 -6.63
N GLU A 54 7.38 13.16 -5.84
CA GLU A 54 8.46 13.29 -4.85
C GLU A 54 9.55 12.26 -5.14
N LEU A 55 10.82 12.65 -5.00
CA LEU A 55 11.97 11.80 -5.28
C LEU A 55 12.13 10.67 -4.25
N PRO A 56 12.95 9.64 -4.55
CA PRO A 56 13.26 8.58 -3.62
C PRO A 56 13.81 9.13 -2.30
N GLY A 57 13.14 8.81 -1.19
CA GLY A 57 13.49 9.28 0.16
C GLY A 57 12.89 10.64 0.55
N GLU A 58 12.18 11.32 -0.35
CA GLU A 58 11.57 12.64 -0.11
C GLU A 58 10.02 12.61 -0.12
N GLU A 59 9.40 11.43 -0.08
CA GLU A 59 7.96 11.16 -0.31
C GLU A 59 7.05 11.58 0.85
N ARG A 60 7.34 12.71 1.51
CA ARG A 60 6.68 13.15 2.73
C ARG A 60 5.20 13.45 2.49
N ARG A 61 4.86 14.21 1.44
CA ARG A 61 3.49 14.58 1.11
C ARG A 61 2.69 13.34 0.74
N THR A 62 3.28 12.45 -0.06
CA THR A 62 2.63 11.22 -0.51
C THR A 62 2.39 10.29 0.67
N ALA A 63 3.37 10.12 1.56
CA ALA A 63 3.21 9.35 2.80
C ALA A 63 2.12 9.93 3.72
N ASP A 64 2.08 11.25 3.92
CA ASP A 64 1.05 11.92 4.72
C ASP A 64 -0.35 11.72 4.12
N LEU A 65 -0.45 11.79 2.79
CA LEU A 65 -1.68 11.52 2.05
C LEU A 65 -2.13 10.07 2.21
N VAL A 66 -1.26 9.10 1.98
CA VAL A 66 -1.55 7.67 2.19
C VAL A 66 -2.03 7.43 3.62
N ALA A 67 -1.30 7.94 4.61
CA ALA A 67 -1.64 7.74 6.00
C ALA A 67 -3.01 8.31 6.37
N ARG A 68 -3.35 9.49 5.83
CA ARG A 68 -4.68 10.10 6.00
C ARG A 68 -5.78 9.22 5.38
N GLU A 69 -5.60 8.76 4.14
CA GLU A 69 -6.59 7.94 3.45
C GLU A 69 -6.83 6.59 4.16
N LEU A 70 -5.78 5.95 4.65
CA LEU A 70 -5.88 4.69 5.41
C LEU A 70 -6.57 4.89 6.76
N ARG A 71 -6.24 5.95 7.50
CA ARG A 71 -6.91 6.29 8.77
C ARG A 71 -8.39 6.58 8.55
N ALA A 72 -8.72 7.33 7.49
CA ALA A 72 -10.11 7.62 7.12
C ALA A 72 -10.90 6.35 6.75
N ALA A 73 -10.22 5.34 6.19
CA ALA A 73 -10.80 4.02 5.93
C ALA A 73 -10.93 3.14 7.19
N GLY A 74 -10.39 3.57 8.34
CA GLY A 74 -10.48 2.87 9.62
C GLY A 74 -9.39 1.83 9.86
N LEU A 75 -8.26 1.91 9.16
CA LEU A 75 -7.08 1.07 9.42
C LEU A 75 -6.26 1.62 10.59
N THR A 76 -5.56 0.73 11.29
CA THR A 76 -4.48 1.13 12.20
C THR A 76 -3.26 1.49 11.36
N VAL A 77 -2.79 2.73 11.45
CA VAL A 77 -1.75 3.26 10.56
C VAL A 77 -0.52 3.65 11.34
N THR A 78 0.65 3.22 10.85
CA THR A 78 1.93 3.75 11.31
C THR A 78 2.76 4.29 10.16
N THR A 79 3.32 5.47 10.39
CA THR A 79 4.14 6.24 9.47
C THR A 79 5.59 6.25 9.94
N GLY A 80 6.52 6.67 9.10
CA GLY A 80 7.92 6.79 9.50
C GLY A 80 8.67 5.46 9.50
N VAL A 81 8.16 4.45 8.77
CA VAL A 81 8.74 3.10 8.76
C VAL A 81 9.82 3.05 7.69
N GLY A 82 11.08 2.89 8.09
CA GLY A 82 12.20 2.85 7.14
C GLY A 82 12.32 4.13 6.29
N GLY A 83 12.08 5.31 6.88
CA GLY A 83 11.96 6.58 6.17
C GLY A 83 10.50 7.01 6.05
N HIS A 84 10.03 7.35 4.85
CA HIS A 84 8.64 7.77 4.62
C HIS A 84 7.64 6.62 4.48
N GLY A 85 8.02 5.37 4.81
CA GLY A 85 7.12 4.23 4.68
C GLY A 85 5.89 4.30 5.57
N VAL A 86 4.77 3.81 5.04
CA VAL A 86 3.48 3.77 5.73
C VAL A 86 2.96 2.33 5.76
N VAL A 87 2.64 1.87 6.97
CA VAL A 87 2.08 0.54 7.20
C VAL A 87 0.65 0.70 7.71
N GLY A 88 -0.32 0.15 6.96
CA GLY A 88 -1.73 0.09 7.34
C GLY A 88 -2.15 -1.33 7.70
N VAL A 89 -2.77 -1.53 8.85
CA VAL A 89 -3.26 -2.85 9.29
C VAL A 89 -4.78 -2.85 9.35
N LEU A 90 -5.39 -3.77 8.60
CA LEU A 90 -6.81 -4.04 8.59
C LEU A 90 -7.08 -5.41 9.20
N HIS A 91 -7.73 -5.45 10.35
CA HIS A 91 -8.21 -6.69 10.95
C HIS A 91 -9.57 -7.08 10.36
N GLY A 92 -9.68 -8.32 9.87
CA GLY A 92 -10.94 -8.92 9.49
C GLY A 92 -11.82 -9.26 10.69
N ALA A 93 -13.05 -9.67 10.43
CA ALA A 93 -14.01 -10.05 11.48
C ALA A 93 -13.84 -11.48 12.00
N ARG A 94 -13.02 -12.31 11.35
CA ARG A 94 -12.76 -13.71 11.71
C ARG A 94 -11.26 -13.98 11.82
N PRO A 95 -10.82 -14.98 12.62
CA PRO A 95 -9.42 -15.42 12.62
C PRO A 95 -8.97 -15.90 11.24
N GLY A 96 -7.68 -15.80 10.96
CA GLY A 96 -7.09 -16.25 9.69
C GLY A 96 -5.65 -15.80 9.53
N ARG A 97 -5.08 -16.07 8.35
CA ARG A 97 -3.70 -15.72 7.99
C ARG A 97 -3.47 -14.22 7.86
N THR A 98 -2.21 -13.81 7.88
CA THR A 98 -1.83 -12.41 7.59
C THR A 98 -1.26 -12.30 6.18
N VAL A 99 -1.91 -11.53 5.32
CA VAL A 99 -1.48 -11.28 3.93
C VAL A 99 -1.15 -9.80 3.78
N ALA A 100 -0.05 -9.48 3.10
CA ALA A 100 0.28 -8.10 2.76
C ALA A 100 0.01 -7.76 1.29
N TYR A 101 -0.28 -6.48 1.06
CA TYR A 101 -0.30 -5.86 -0.26
C TYR A 101 0.68 -4.68 -0.28
N ARG A 102 1.66 -4.72 -1.18
CA ARG A 102 2.72 -3.71 -1.31
C ARG A 102 2.45 -2.79 -2.50
N ALA A 103 2.70 -1.50 -2.30
CA ALA A 103 2.81 -0.50 -3.36
C ALA A 103 3.99 0.44 -3.08
N ASP A 104 4.68 0.87 -4.13
CA ASP A 104 5.71 1.90 -4.13
C ASP A 104 5.08 3.30 -4.30
N MET A 105 5.80 4.33 -3.83
CA MET A 105 5.29 5.70 -3.75
C MET A 105 6.14 6.74 -4.48
N ASP A 106 7.42 6.46 -4.72
CA ASP A 106 8.37 7.44 -5.23
C ASP A 106 8.19 7.73 -6.73
N ALA A 107 8.62 8.92 -7.12
CA ALA A 107 8.78 9.34 -8.50
C ALA A 107 10.26 9.38 -8.88
N VAL A 108 10.54 9.70 -10.15
CA VAL A 108 11.90 9.76 -10.71
C VAL A 108 12.08 10.97 -11.62
N PRO A 109 13.30 11.50 -11.78
CA PRO A 109 13.54 12.51 -12.81
C PRO A 109 13.56 11.83 -14.20
N PRO A 110 12.93 12.42 -15.23
CA PRO A 110 12.89 11.84 -16.58
C PRO A 110 14.25 11.48 -17.18
N LYS A 111 15.30 12.21 -16.82
CA LYS A 111 16.68 11.94 -17.26
C LYS A 111 17.15 10.52 -16.94
N ASP A 112 16.64 9.91 -15.87
CA ASP A 112 17.10 8.60 -15.38
C ASP A 112 16.38 7.42 -16.07
N ILE A 113 15.24 7.67 -16.75
CA ILE A 113 14.43 6.62 -17.39
C ILE A 113 14.32 6.78 -18.91
N VAL A 114 13.87 7.96 -19.38
CA VAL A 114 13.54 8.20 -20.81
C VAL A 114 14.41 9.26 -21.47
N GLY A 115 15.34 9.85 -20.71
CA GLY A 115 16.07 11.06 -21.11
C GLY A 115 15.17 12.30 -20.99
N GLY A 116 15.73 13.42 -20.50
CA GLY A 116 14.94 14.64 -20.29
C GLY A 116 15.46 15.49 -19.14
N GLY A 117 14.52 16.09 -18.40
CA GLY A 117 14.80 17.04 -17.32
C GLY A 117 15.03 16.41 -15.94
N GLU A 118 15.37 17.28 -14.99
CA GLU A 118 15.69 16.97 -13.59
C GLU A 118 14.46 16.96 -12.67
N ALA A 119 13.33 17.55 -13.11
CA ALA A 119 12.13 17.64 -12.28
C ALA A 119 11.47 16.26 -12.14
N ALA A 120 11.12 15.87 -10.92
CA ALA A 120 10.48 14.59 -10.63
C ALA A 120 9.19 14.40 -11.43
N ALA A 121 8.92 13.16 -11.85
CA ALA A 121 7.70 12.74 -12.52
C ALA A 121 7.41 11.25 -12.25
N HIS A 122 6.14 10.87 -12.18
CA HIS A 122 5.76 9.46 -12.12
C HIS A 122 5.82 8.84 -13.51
N LEU A 123 6.92 8.14 -13.80
CA LEU A 123 7.17 7.49 -15.09
C LEU A 123 7.01 5.96 -15.05
N CYS A 124 7.14 5.36 -13.85
CA CYS A 124 6.97 3.92 -13.61
C CYS A 124 5.59 3.54 -13.07
N GLY A 125 4.70 4.52 -12.89
CA GLY A 125 3.30 4.29 -12.47
C GLY A 125 3.10 4.13 -10.96
N HIS A 126 4.04 4.54 -10.12
CA HIS A 126 3.92 4.41 -8.65
C HIS A 126 2.74 5.20 -8.07
N ASP A 127 2.30 6.27 -8.73
CA ASP A 127 1.04 6.97 -8.46
C ASP A 127 -0.19 6.07 -8.68
N ILE A 128 -0.17 5.22 -9.71
CA ILE A 128 -1.19 4.20 -9.97
C ILE A 128 -1.10 3.11 -8.90
N HIS A 129 0.08 2.56 -8.63
CA HIS A 129 0.26 1.49 -7.64
C HIS A 129 -0.23 1.92 -6.25
N THR A 130 0.19 3.11 -5.80
CA THR A 130 -0.28 3.73 -4.55
C THR A 130 -1.79 3.88 -4.53
N THR A 131 -2.38 4.41 -5.60
CA THR A 131 -3.84 4.61 -5.66
C THR A 131 -4.61 3.30 -5.65
N VAL A 132 -4.13 2.29 -6.39
CA VAL A 132 -4.73 0.94 -6.41
C VAL A 132 -4.68 0.32 -5.02
N ALA A 133 -3.54 0.38 -4.33
CA ALA A 133 -3.43 -0.12 -2.96
C ALA A 133 -4.40 0.58 -2.00
N LEU A 134 -4.56 1.91 -2.11
CA LEU A 134 -5.56 2.66 -1.33
C LEU A 134 -7.00 2.26 -1.68
N GLY A 135 -7.29 2.00 -2.96
CA GLY A 135 -8.57 1.47 -3.41
C GLY A 135 -8.87 0.10 -2.79
N VAL A 136 -7.92 -0.84 -2.87
CA VAL A 136 -8.02 -2.16 -2.24
C VAL A 136 -8.26 -2.02 -0.74
N ALA A 137 -7.47 -1.19 -0.03
CA ALA A 137 -7.66 -0.95 1.40
C ALA A 137 -9.06 -0.44 1.74
N LYS A 138 -9.57 0.53 0.97
CA LYS A 138 -10.90 1.12 1.17
C LYS A 138 -12.05 0.16 0.87
N VAL A 139 -11.91 -0.71 -0.13
CA VAL A 139 -12.90 -1.75 -0.45
C VAL A 139 -12.91 -2.81 0.64
N LEU A 140 -11.73 -3.35 1.01
CA LEU A 140 -11.60 -4.36 2.05
C LEU A 140 -12.09 -3.85 3.41
N ALA A 141 -11.83 -2.58 3.75
CA ALA A 141 -12.33 -1.98 4.98
C ALA A 141 -13.87 -1.91 5.04
N ARG A 142 -14.54 -1.63 3.91
CA ARG A 142 -16.00 -1.66 3.81
C ARG A 142 -16.57 -3.08 3.89
N LEU A 143 -15.83 -4.05 3.36
CA LEU A 143 -16.21 -5.46 3.34
C LEU A 143 -15.61 -6.26 4.52
N ARG A 144 -15.07 -5.58 5.54
CA ARG A 144 -14.32 -6.17 6.67
C ARG A 144 -15.04 -7.32 7.39
N ARG A 145 -16.37 -7.28 7.42
CA ARG A 145 -17.24 -8.31 8.03
C ARG A 145 -17.10 -9.68 7.36
N HIS A 146 -16.65 -9.72 6.11
CA HIS A 146 -16.43 -10.93 5.34
C HIS A 146 -14.98 -11.40 5.37
N LEU A 147 -14.06 -10.62 5.94
CA LEU A 147 -12.64 -10.95 5.93
C LEU A 147 -12.28 -11.86 7.11
N SER A 148 -11.47 -12.87 6.80
CA SER A 148 -10.80 -13.73 7.77
C SER A 148 -9.32 -13.38 7.80
N GLY A 149 -8.76 -13.19 8.99
CA GLY A 149 -7.36 -12.83 9.18
C GLY A 149 -7.09 -11.33 9.17
N THR A 150 -5.88 -10.97 8.77
CA THR A 150 -5.39 -9.58 8.77
C THR A 150 -4.81 -9.25 7.40
N VAL A 151 -5.08 -8.04 6.91
CA VAL A 151 -4.47 -7.50 5.69
C VAL A 151 -3.53 -6.36 6.07
N VAL A 152 -2.28 -6.44 5.62
CA VAL A 152 -1.24 -5.44 5.89
C VAL A 152 -0.91 -4.70 4.60
N PHE A 153 -1.11 -3.40 4.57
CA PHE A 153 -0.73 -2.56 3.44
C PHE A 153 0.64 -1.96 3.70
N LEU A 154 1.57 -2.22 2.77
CA LEU A 154 2.94 -1.73 2.81
C LEU A 154 3.12 -0.68 1.70
N PHE A 155 3.12 0.60 2.09
CA PHE A 155 3.45 1.68 1.18
C PHE A 155 4.93 1.99 1.32
N GLN A 156 5.70 1.54 0.34
CA GLN A 156 7.14 1.56 0.32
C GLN A 156 7.66 2.87 -0.31
N PRO A 157 8.54 3.61 0.36
CA PRO A 157 9.26 4.71 -0.26
C PRO A 157 10.41 4.16 -1.12
N ALA A 158 11.06 5.02 -1.88
CA ALA A 158 12.42 4.87 -2.40
C ALA A 158 12.70 3.52 -3.11
N GLU A 159 11.75 3.05 -3.91
CA GLU A 159 11.89 1.86 -4.74
C GLU A 159 12.99 2.04 -5.78
N GLU A 160 13.04 3.20 -6.42
CA GLU A 160 13.89 3.47 -7.59
C GLU A 160 15.37 3.59 -7.19
N SER A 161 15.63 3.88 -5.91
CA SER A 161 16.97 3.84 -5.30
C SER A 161 17.36 2.46 -4.76
N LEU A 162 16.48 1.45 -4.89
CA LEU A 162 16.61 0.09 -4.37
C LEU A 162 16.84 0.00 -2.86
N SER A 163 16.46 1.05 -2.11
CA SER A 163 16.72 1.15 -0.67
C SER A 163 15.47 0.94 0.19
N GLY A 164 14.29 1.25 -0.36
CA GLY A 164 13.02 1.27 0.39
C GLY A 164 12.59 -0.05 1.00
N ALA A 165 12.59 -1.13 0.20
CA ALA A 165 12.19 -2.46 0.68
C ALA A 165 13.09 -2.93 1.84
N ARG A 166 14.39 -2.73 1.68
CA ARG A 166 15.38 -3.04 2.72
C ARG A 166 15.12 -2.24 3.99
N ALA A 167 14.86 -0.94 3.87
CA ALA A 167 14.57 -0.08 5.01
C ALA A 167 13.30 -0.49 5.77
N LEU A 168 12.25 -0.94 5.07
CA LEU A 168 11.05 -1.50 5.71
C LEU A 168 11.34 -2.80 6.49
N ILE A 169 12.14 -3.69 5.89
CA ILE A 169 12.53 -4.96 6.52
C ILE A 169 13.40 -4.70 7.75
N GLU A 170 14.42 -3.83 7.64
CA GLU A 170 15.28 -3.46 8.77
C GLU A 170 14.50 -2.73 9.89
N ALA A 171 13.41 -2.04 9.56
CA ALA A 171 12.46 -1.49 10.54
C ALA A 171 11.56 -2.55 11.22
N GLY A 172 11.75 -3.82 10.88
CA GLY A 172 11.09 -4.96 11.52
C GLY A 172 9.67 -5.24 11.03
N VAL A 173 9.30 -4.78 9.83
CA VAL A 173 7.90 -4.88 9.38
C VAL A 173 7.43 -6.33 9.29
N LEU A 174 8.29 -7.25 8.83
CA LEU A 174 7.93 -8.66 8.64
C LEU A 174 7.76 -9.37 9.99
N GLU A 175 8.68 -9.12 10.93
CA GLU A 175 8.67 -9.72 12.26
C GLU A 175 7.48 -9.25 13.09
N ARG A 176 7.16 -7.94 13.01
CA ARG A 176 6.09 -7.32 13.79
C ARG A 176 4.71 -7.72 13.26
N THR A 177 4.57 -7.83 11.94
CA THR A 177 3.27 -8.14 11.32
C THR A 177 3.03 -9.64 11.11
N ARG A 178 4.09 -10.46 11.11
CA ARG A 178 4.03 -11.91 10.84
C ARG A 178 3.29 -12.22 9.53
N VAL A 179 3.56 -11.42 8.51
CA VAL A 179 3.00 -11.63 7.18
C VAL A 179 3.47 -12.98 6.63
N GLU A 180 2.54 -13.77 6.12
CA GLU A 180 2.79 -15.10 5.54
C GLU A 180 2.93 -15.04 4.01
N GLU A 181 2.34 -14.02 3.38
CA GLU A 181 2.27 -13.87 1.93
C GLU A 181 2.22 -12.37 1.57
N ILE A 182 2.97 -11.94 0.56
CA ILE A 182 2.98 -10.55 0.06
C ILE A 182 2.61 -10.55 -1.42
N HIS A 183 1.60 -9.77 -1.78
CA HIS A 183 1.26 -9.45 -3.16
C HIS A 183 1.66 -8.04 -3.52
N ALA A 184 2.02 -7.82 -4.78
CA ALA A 184 2.26 -6.51 -5.37
C ALA A 184 1.81 -6.54 -6.83
N LEU A 185 1.55 -5.37 -7.39
CA LEU A 185 1.25 -5.19 -8.80
C LEU A 185 2.16 -4.09 -9.35
N HIS A 186 2.70 -4.32 -10.54
CA HIS A 186 3.38 -3.31 -11.33
C HIS A 186 2.61 -3.12 -12.65
N CYS A 187 2.29 -1.88 -12.99
CA CYS A 187 1.72 -1.54 -14.29
C CYS A 187 2.84 -1.28 -15.30
N GLY A 188 2.63 -1.63 -16.56
CA GLY A 188 3.62 -1.43 -17.61
C GLY A 188 2.92 -1.04 -18.91
N PRO A 189 3.59 -0.32 -19.82
CA PRO A 189 3.01 0.13 -21.08
C PRO A 189 2.80 -1.01 -22.09
N SER A 190 3.20 -2.25 -21.75
CA SER A 190 2.95 -3.41 -22.60
C SER A 190 1.44 -3.60 -22.78
N PRO A 191 0.93 -3.75 -24.01
CA PRO A 191 -0.43 -4.22 -24.18
C PRO A 191 -0.55 -5.56 -23.45
N SER A 192 -1.51 -5.70 -22.53
CA SER A 192 -2.06 -7.02 -22.24
C SER A 192 -2.37 -7.61 -23.61
N ALA A 193 -1.82 -8.77 -23.94
CA ALA A 193 -2.06 -9.45 -25.21
C ALA A 193 -3.56 -9.78 -25.33
N GLY A 194 -4.37 -8.78 -25.64
CA GLY A 194 -5.75 -8.88 -26.03
C GLY A 194 -5.72 -8.99 -27.53
N SER A 195 -5.87 -10.21 -28.04
CA SER A 195 -6.24 -10.43 -29.42
C SER A 195 -7.49 -9.58 -29.72
N ARG A 196 -7.35 -8.61 -30.62
CA ARG A 196 -8.50 -8.14 -31.39
C ARG A 196 -8.87 -9.18 -32.43
#